data_AF-A0A9E2F5M5-F1
#
_entry.id   AF-A0A9E2F5M5-F1
#
_cell.length_a   1.000
_cell.length_b   1.000
_cell.length_c   1.000
_cell.angle_alpha   90.00
_cell.angle_beta   90.00
_cell.angle_gamma   90.00
#
_symmetry.space_group_name_H-M   'P 1'
#
loop_
_entity.id
_entity.type
_entity.pdbx_description
1 polymer ?
#
loop_
_entity_poly.entity_id
_entity_poly.type
_entity_poly.pdbx_seq_one_letter_code
_entity_poly.pdbx_strand_id
1 'polypeptide(L)'
;MPSPSETSIFEKGRVAFLRIQALLGRTPGRYLYDLYRTEDEPSGYELTRAAGSWRNALLKMGVQRARPGGPRYTDEELLLSLHHLLLRTGAHTYLTTKKAAYHYKKGELLAHPATYILRFGSWEEALRAARSFGGNTP
;
A
#
# COMPACT_ATOMS: atom_id res chain seq x y z
N MET A 1 26.81 -13.42 1.68
CA MET A 1 26.89 -11.96 1.37
C MET A 1 25.91 -11.66 0.25
N PRO A 2 25.19 -10.53 0.27
CA PRO A 2 24.28 -10.17 -0.83
C PRO A 2 25.08 -9.93 -2.12
N SER A 3 24.51 -10.32 -3.27
CA SER A 3 25.05 -10.04 -4.61
C SER A 3 25.08 -8.53 -4.88
N PRO A 4 26.04 -7.99 -5.67
CA PRO A 4 26.06 -6.59 -6.08
C PRO A 4 24.72 -6.08 -6.67
N SER A 5 23.99 -6.95 -7.37
CA SER A 5 22.66 -6.66 -7.91
C SER A 5 21.58 -6.55 -6.83
N GLU A 6 21.65 -7.36 -5.77
CA GLU A 6 20.75 -7.26 -4.61
C GLU A 6 21.03 -6.00 -3.80
N THR A 7 22.30 -5.63 -3.61
CA THR A 7 22.66 -4.40 -2.88
C THR A 7 22.13 -3.15 -3.60
N SER A 8 22.13 -3.14 -4.93
CA SER A 8 21.60 -2.02 -5.73
C SER A 8 20.08 -1.86 -5.63
N ILE A 9 19.31 -2.96 -5.65
CA ILE A 9 17.84 -2.86 -5.58
C ILE A 9 17.36 -2.41 -4.19
N PHE A 10 17.99 -2.87 -3.11
CA PHE A 10 17.61 -2.44 -1.76
C PHE A 10 18.05 -1.01 -1.45
N GLU A 11 19.16 -0.51 -2.02
CA GLU A 11 19.51 0.90 -1.83
C GLU A 11 18.54 1.83 -2.57
N LYS A 12 18.19 1.52 -3.83
CA LYS A 12 17.15 2.27 -4.56
C LYS A 12 15.80 2.23 -3.82
N GLY A 13 15.41 1.04 -3.35
CA GLY A 13 14.20 0.86 -2.55
C GLY A 13 14.23 1.66 -1.25
N ARG A 14 15.40 1.78 -0.59
CA ARG A 14 15.57 2.56 0.63
C ARG A 14 15.36 4.05 0.37
N VAL A 15 15.96 4.60 -0.69
CA VAL A 15 15.80 6.01 -1.06
C VAL A 15 14.33 6.32 -1.33
N ALA A 16 13.67 5.50 -2.16
CA ALA A 16 12.25 5.60 -2.44
C ALA A 16 11.41 5.53 -1.16
N PHE A 17 11.69 4.55 -0.30
CA PHE A 17 10.96 4.33 0.94
C PHE A 17 11.03 5.53 1.89
N LEU A 18 12.23 6.11 2.08
CA LEU A 18 12.43 7.25 2.97
C LEU A 18 11.75 8.51 2.42
N ARG A 19 11.80 8.73 1.10
CA ARG A 19 11.08 9.82 0.42
C ARG A 19 9.57 9.70 0.67
N ILE A 20 9.00 8.52 0.44
CA ILE A 20 7.57 8.26 0.64
C ILE A 20 7.20 8.35 2.12
N GLN A 21 8.05 7.87 3.02
CA GLN A 21 7.84 7.99 4.46
C GLN A 21 7.80 9.45 4.92
N ALA A 22 8.70 10.29 4.40
CA ALA A 22 8.70 11.72 4.69
C ALA A 22 7.43 12.40 4.15
N LEU A 23 7.01 12.05 2.93
CA LEU A 23 5.79 12.56 2.31
C LEU A 23 4.52 12.23 3.12
N LEU A 24 4.44 11.00 3.64
CA LEU A 24 3.27 10.53 4.41
C LEU A 24 3.35 10.88 5.90
N GLY A 25 4.49 11.36 6.39
CA GLY A 25 4.74 11.55 7.82
C GLY A 25 4.68 10.27 8.66
N ARG A 26 4.69 9.09 8.02
CA ARG A 26 4.54 7.78 8.68
C ARG A 26 5.13 6.65 7.82
N THR A 27 5.40 5.50 8.44
CA THR A 27 5.98 4.33 7.76
C THR A 27 5.00 3.74 6.73
N PRO A 28 5.29 3.78 5.41
CA PRO A 28 4.40 3.22 4.41
C PRO A 28 4.36 1.68 4.46
N GLY A 29 3.18 1.12 4.18
CA GLY A 29 3.04 -0.28 3.80
C GLY A 29 3.46 -0.50 2.33
N ARG A 30 3.56 -1.76 1.90
CA ARG A 30 3.91 -2.10 0.51
C ARG A 30 2.99 -1.42 -0.52
N TYR A 31 1.68 -1.37 -0.28
CA TYR A 31 0.72 -0.74 -1.19
C TYR A 31 1.02 0.76 -1.37
N LEU A 32 1.22 1.49 -0.28
CA LEU A 32 1.53 2.93 -0.34
C LEU A 32 2.91 3.16 -0.95
N TYR A 33 3.87 2.28 -0.67
CA TYR A 33 5.15 2.33 -1.36
C TYR A 33 4.97 2.18 -2.89
N ASP A 34 4.23 1.17 -3.34
CA ASP A 34 3.96 0.93 -4.77
C ASP A 34 3.14 2.05 -5.42
N LEU A 35 2.35 2.78 -4.64
CA LEU A 35 1.54 3.90 -5.12
C LEU A 35 2.34 5.19 -5.30
N TYR A 36 3.32 5.45 -4.44
CA TYR A 36 4.09 6.70 -4.44
C TYR A 36 5.52 6.55 -5.00
N ARG A 37 5.92 5.33 -5.39
CA ARG A 37 7.19 5.11 -6.09
C ARG A 37 7.13 5.68 -7.50
N THR A 38 8.28 6.04 -8.05
CA THR A 38 8.43 6.36 -9.47
C THR A 38 8.64 5.09 -10.30
N GLU A 39 8.58 5.22 -11.63
CA GLU A 39 8.75 4.07 -12.54
C GLU A 39 10.16 3.47 -12.52
N ASP A 40 11.18 4.29 -12.25
CA ASP A 40 12.59 3.88 -12.15
C ASP A 40 12.98 3.30 -10.79
N GLU A 41 12.11 3.46 -9.79
CA GLU A 41 12.26 2.87 -8.46
C GLU A 41 11.71 1.44 -8.43
N PRO A 42 12.37 0.51 -7.69
CA PRO A 42 11.94 -0.88 -7.64
C PRO A 42 10.56 -0.98 -7.02
N SER A 43 9.71 -1.83 -7.59
CA SER A 43 8.40 -2.15 -7.04
C SER A 43 8.50 -2.90 -5.72
N GLY A 44 7.46 -2.76 -4.90
CA GLY A 44 7.28 -3.55 -3.70
C GLY A 44 7.22 -5.05 -3.98
N TYR A 45 6.78 -5.45 -5.18
CA TYR A 45 6.86 -6.84 -5.64
C TYR A 45 8.30 -7.31 -5.82
N GLU A 46 9.14 -6.56 -6.53
CA GLU A 46 10.55 -6.92 -6.75
C GLU A 46 11.34 -6.99 -5.44
N LEU A 47 11.14 -6.00 -4.56
CA LEU A 47 11.75 -5.99 -3.22
C LEU A 47 11.30 -7.19 -2.38
N THR A 48 10.00 -7.53 -2.42
CA THR A 48 9.45 -8.69 -1.71
C THR A 48 10.00 -9.99 -2.27
N ARG A 49 10.10 -10.11 -3.61
CA ARG A 49 10.64 -11.30 -4.28
C ARG A 49 12.10 -11.53 -3.92
N ALA A 50 12.92 -10.46 -3.91
CA ALA A 50 14.35 -10.52 -3.59
C ALA A 50 14.64 -10.74 -2.09
N ALA A 51 13.68 -10.46 -1.20
CA ALA A 51 13.84 -10.61 0.25
C ALA A 51 12.99 -11.74 0.86
N GLY A 52 12.10 -12.36 0.07
CA GLY A 52 11.10 -13.35 0.51
C GLY A 52 9.88 -12.76 1.22
N SER A 53 9.99 -11.56 1.81
CA SER A 53 8.86 -10.84 2.40
C SER A 53 9.10 -9.33 2.44
N TRP A 54 8.02 -8.54 2.50
CA TRP A 54 8.13 -7.09 2.71
C TRP A 54 8.87 -6.75 4.02
N ARG A 55 8.65 -7.54 5.08
CA ARG A 55 9.37 -7.37 6.35
C ARG A 55 10.89 -7.51 6.15
N ASN A 56 11.31 -8.54 5.43
CA ASN A 56 12.73 -8.77 5.15
C ASN A 56 13.29 -7.70 4.21
N ALA A 57 12.48 -7.20 3.28
CA ALA A 57 12.89 -6.08 2.42
C ALA A 57 13.20 -4.84 3.25
N LEU A 58 12.35 -4.48 4.22
CA LEU A 58 12.60 -3.36 5.14
C LEU A 58 13.92 -3.54 5.91
N LEU A 59 14.21 -4.76 6.38
CA LEU A 59 15.48 -5.08 7.04
C LEU A 59 16.68 -4.92 6.11
N LYS A 60 16.60 -5.44 4.87
CA LYS A 60 17.66 -5.29 3.86
C LYS A 60 17.85 -3.82 3.42
N MET A 61 16.80 -3.00 3.45
CA MET A 61 16.85 -1.55 3.23
C MET A 61 17.35 -0.78 4.47
N GLY A 62 17.64 -1.44 5.60
CA GLY A 62 18.09 -0.76 6.82
C GLY A 62 17.04 0.18 7.44
N VAL A 63 15.76 0.03 7.11
CA VAL A 63 14.68 0.86 7.65
C VAL A 63 13.94 0.13 8.75
N GLN A 64 13.78 0.78 9.90
CA GLN A 64 13.00 0.25 11.00
C GLN A 64 11.53 0.60 10.82
N ARG A 65 10.63 -0.35 11.12
CA ARG A 65 9.21 -0.03 11.26
C ARG A 65 9.04 0.81 12.52
N ALA A 66 8.44 1.98 12.42
CA ALA A 66 8.02 2.72 13.61
C ALA A 66 7.11 1.82 14.47
N ARG A 67 7.30 1.86 15.80
CA ARG A 67 6.36 1.21 16.72
C ARG A 67 5.00 1.89 16.55
N PRO A 68 3.90 1.13 16.35
CA PRO A 68 2.60 1.75 16.10
C PRO A 68 2.10 2.44 17.37
N GLY A 69 2.17 3.77 17.41
CA GLY A 69 1.52 4.62 18.42
C GLY A 69 0.18 5.20 17.97
N GLY A 70 -0.29 4.85 16.77
CA GLY A 70 -1.52 5.37 16.17
C GLY A 70 -2.17 4.37 15.19
N PRO A 71 -3.35 4.70 14.62
CA PRO A 71 -4.06 3.82 13.71
C PRO A 71 -3.19 3.45 12.51
N ARG A 72 -3.21 2.17 12.15
CA ARG A 72 -2.38 1.61 11.08
C ARG A 72 -2.67 2.24 9.71
N TYR A 73 -3.88 2.74 9.49
CA TYR A 73 -4.32 3.42 8.27
C TYR A 73 -5.14 4.65 8.63
N THR A 74 -4.98 5.74 7.91
CA THR A 74 -5.91 6.88 7.90
C THR A 74 -7.17 6.51 7.11
N ASP A 75 -8.25 7.28 7.27
CA ASP A 75 -9.46 7.05 6.46
C ASP A 75 -9.20 7.39 4.99
N GLU A 76 -8.42 8.45 4.73
CA GLU A 76 -8.02 8.90 3.41
C GLU A 76 -7.25 7.80 2.66
N GLU A 77 -6.30 7.11 3.30
CA GLU A 77 -5.55 6.04 2.65
C GLU A 77 -6.39 4.81 2.36
N LEU A 78 -7.38 4.52 3.22
CA LEU A 78 -8.37 3.48 2.95
C LEU A 78 -9.19 3.88 1.72
N LEU A 79 -9.79 5.08 1.73
CA LEU A 79 -10.61 5.56 0.61
C LEU A 79 -9.84 5.63 -0.70
N LEU A 80 -8.61 6.17 -0.69
CA LEU A 80 -7.72 6.20 -1.85
C LEU A 80 -7.46 4.79 -2.38
N SER A 81 -7.13 3.84 -1.49
CA SER A 81 -6.86 2.47 -1.90
C SER A 81 -8.07 1.78 -2.52
N LEU A 82 -9.26 1.99 -1.93
CA LEU A 82 -10.51 1.44 -2.45
C LEU A 82 -10.91 2.13 -3.75
N HIS A 83 -10.74 3.45 -3.87
CA HIS A 83 -10.98 4.21 -5.09
C HIS A 83 -10.14 3.68 -6.26
N HIS A 84 -8.84 3.47 -6.04
CA HIS A 84 -7.93 2.92 -7.04
C HIS A 84 -8.35 1.52 -7.48
N LEU A 85 -8.81 0.70 -6.54
CA LEU A 85 -9.30 -0.63 -6.86
C LEU A 85 -10.57 -0.56 -7.73
N LEU A 86 -11.50 0.35 -7.44
CA LEU A 86 -12.72 0.55 -8.23
C LEU A 86 -12.39 0.99 -9.67
N LEU A 87 -11.49 1.96 -9.83
CA LEU A 87 -11.03 2.41 -11.15
C LEU A 87 -10.39 1.27 -11.94
N ARG A 88 -9.40 0.57 -11.35
CA ARG A 88 -8.65 -0.49 -12.02
C ARG A 88 -9.52 -1.68 -12.45
N THR A 89 -10.52 -2.02 -11.64
CA THR A 89 -11.40 -3.18 -11.94
C THR A 89 -12.58 -2.82 -12.83
N GLY A 90 -12.78 -1.54 -13.16
CA GLY A 90 -13.99 -1.06 -13.82
C GLY A 90 -15.24 -1.18 -12.93
N ALA A 91 -15.10 -1.58 -11.67
CA ALA A 91 -16.17 -1.91 -10.74
C ALA A 91 -16.77 -0.66 -10.06
N HIS A 92 -16.89 0.44 -10.82
CA HIS A 92 -17.34 1.75 -10.36
C HIS A 92 -18.65 1.70 -9.58
N THR A 93 -19.52 0.72 -9.87
CA THR A 93 -20.84 0.59 -9.26
C THR A 93 -20.97 -0.55 -8.26
N TYR A 94 -20.08 -1.54 -8.27
CA TYR A 94 -20.24 -2.72 -7.41
C TYR A 94 -18.95 -3.54 -7.25
N LEU A 95 -18.49 -3.70 -6.02
CA LEU A 95 -17.39 -4.59 -5.64
C LEU A 95 -17.80 -5.35 -4.38
N THR A 96 -17.73 -6.68 -4.37
CA THR A 96 -18.06 -7.45 -3.16
C THR A 96 -16.90 -7.51 -2.18
N THR A 97 -17.19 -7.71 -0.90
CA THR A 97 -16.17 -7.99 0.13
C THR A 97 -15.31 -9.21 -0.23
N LYS A 98 -15.89 -10.25 -0.85
CA LYS A 98 -15.14 -11.43 -1.33
C LYS A 98 -14.11 -11.07 -2.41
N LYS A 99 -14.51 -10.28 -3.41
CA LYS A 99 -13.59 -9.78 -4.45
C LYS A 99 -12.53 -8.86 -3.85
N ALA A 100 -12.93 -7.93 -2.99
CA ALA A 100 -12.01 -7.05 -2.28
C ALA A 100 -10.98 -7.82 -1.42
N ALA A 101 -11.39 -8.90 -0.75
CA ALA A 101 -10.48 -9.76 0.00
C ALA A 101 -9.47 -10.49 -0.91
N TYR A 102 -9.88 -10.87 -2.12
CA TYR A 102 -8.97 -11.41 -3.13
C TYR A 102 -7.91 -10.38 -3.55
N HIS A 103 -8.31 -9.14 -3.81
CA HIS A 103 -7.37 -8.05 -4.12
C HIS A 103 -6.45 -7.72 -2.94
N TYR A 104 -6.97 -7.73 -1.70
CA TYR A 104 -6.12 -7.59 -0.51
C TYR A 104 -5.02 -8.65 -0.44
N LYS A 105 -5.34 -9.93 -0.70
CA LYS A 105 -4.34 -11.02 -0.72
C LYS A 105 -3.26 -10.82 -1.79
N LYS A 106 -3.60 -10.16 -2.91
CA LYS A 106 -2.63 -9.79 -3.95
C LYS A 106 -1.80 -8.55 -3.62
N GLY A 107 -2.11 -7.86 -2.52
CA GLY A 107 -1.49 -6.57 -2.16
C GLY A 107 -2.03 -5.40 -2.99
N GLU A 108 -3.17 -5.61 -3.65
CA GLU A 108 -3.83 -4.65 -4.53
C GLU A 108 -4.82 -3.73 -3.81
N LEU A 109 -5.09 -4.02 -2.53
CA LEU A 109 -5.91 -3.26 -1.60
C LEU A 109 -5.13 -3.11 -0.29
N LEU A 110 -5.17 -1.93 0.33
CA LEU A 110 -4.36 -1.59 1.50
C LEU A 110 -4.69 -2.41 2.75
N ALA A 111 -5.97 -2.74 2.95
CA ALA A 111 -6.47 -3.43 4.13
C ALA A 111 -7.50 -4.49 3.78
N HIS A 112 -7.78 -5.39 4.73
CA HIS A 112 -8.84 -6.37 4.59
C HIS A 112 -10.21 -5.65 4.59
N PRO A 113 -11.24 -6.13 3.85
CA PRO A 113 -12.57 -5.51 3.80
C PRO A 113 -13.20 -5.20 5.17
N ALA A 114 -12.94 -6.06 6.17
CA ALA A 114 -13.38 -5.84 7.55
C ALA A 114 -12.88 -4.52 8.15
N THR A 115 -11.70 -4.05 7.77
CA THR A 115 -11.16 -2.74 8.21
C THR A 115 -11.98 -1.60 7.64
N TYR A 116 -12.42 -1.68 6.39
CA TYR A 116 -13.28 -0.68 5.78
C TYR A 116 -14.66 -0.66 6.46
N ILE A 117 -15.24 -1.83 6.69
CA ILE A 117 -16.53 -1.94 7.41
C ILE A 117 -16.42 -1.32 8.81
N LEU A 118 -15.35 -1.62 9.54
CA LEU A 118 -15.13 -1.08 10.88
C LEU A 118 -15.01 0.46 10.88
N ARG A 119 -14.40 1.02 9.83
CA ARG A 119 -14.11 2.47 9.75
C ARG A 119 -15.27 3.29 9.20
N PHE A 120 -16.01 2.75 8.23
CA PHE A 120 -17.07 3.47 7.52
C PHE A 120 -18.48 2.96 7.88
N GLY A 121 -18.59 2.03 8.83
CA GLY A 121 -19.85 1.46 9.32
C GLY A 121 -20.38 0.30 8.46
N SER A 122 -20.27 0.39 7.14
CA SER A 122 -20.60 -0.71 6.23
C SER A 122 -19.69 -0.72 5.00
N TRP A 123 -19.77 -1.81 4.23
CA TRP A 123 -19.01 -1.91 2.99
C TRP A 123 -19.60 -1.01 1.90
N GLU A 124 -20.92 -0.87 1.85
CA GLU A 124 -21.63 0.02 0.94
C GLU A 124 -21.29 1.49 1.21
N GLU A 125 -21.18 1.89 2.49
CA GLU A 125 -20.73 3.23 2.87
C GLU A 125 -19.28 3.48 2.46
N ALA A 126 -18.38 2.51 2.68
CA ALA A 126 -17.00 2.60 2.23
C ALA A 126 -16.90 2.77 0.70
N LEU A 127 -17.69 2.01 -0.06
CA LEU A 127 -17.75 2.14 -1.53
C LEU A 127 -18.29 3.49 -1.98
N ARG A 128 -19.32 4.02 -1.30
CA ARG A 128 -19.88 5.33 -1.61
C ARG A 128 -18.86 6.42 -1.38
N ALA A 129 -18.24 6.42 -0.19
CA ALA A 129 -17.20 7.36 0.18
C ALA A 129 -16.00 7.30 -0.79
N ALA A 130 -15.58 6.09 -1.18
CA ALA A 130 -14.48 5.92 -2.13
C ALA A 130 -14.83 6.44 -3.54
N ARG A 131 -16.08 6.36 -4.00
CA ARG A 131 -16.47 6.93 -5.31
C ARG A 131 -16.47 8.45 -5.31
N SER A 132 -16.89 9.06 -4.21
CA SER A 132 -16.87 10.51 -4.03
C SER A 132 -15.50 11.04 -3.63
N PHE A 133 -14.53 10.16 -3.38
CA PHE A 133 -13.19 10.55 -2.96
C PHE A 133 -12.42 11.16 -4.13
N GLY A 134 -12.29 12.49 -4.12
CA GLY A 134 -11.51 13.26 -5.08
C GLY A 134 -10.04 13.44 -4.69
N GLY A 135 -9.48 12.51 -3.91
CA GLY A 135 -8.08 12.64 -3.47
C GLY A 135 -7.13 12.69 -4.66
N ASN A 136 -6.20 13.64 -4.64
CA ASN A 136 -5.16 13.74 -5.66
C ASN A 136 -4.33 12.46 -5.64
N THR A 137 -4.36 11.74 -6.75
CA THR A 137 -3.33 10.79 -7.15
C THR A 137 -2.01 11.55 -7.31
N PRO A 138 -0.90 11.13 -6.69
CA PRO A 138 0.43 11.60 -7.06
C PRO A 138 0.81 11.14 -8.48
#